data_AF-A0A5J4Q5M0-F1
#
_entry.id   AF-A0A5J4Q5M0-F1
#
_cell.length_a   1.000
_cell.length_b   1.000
_cell.length_c   1.000
_cell.angle_alpha   90.00
_cell.angle_beta   90.00
_cell.angle_gamma   90.00
#
_symmetry.space_group_name_H-M   'P 1'
#
loop_
_entity.id
_entity.type
_entity.pdbx_description
1 polymer ?
#
loop_
_entity_poly.entity_id
_entity_poly.type
_entity_poly.pdbx_seq_one_letter_code
_entity_poly.pdbx_strand_id
1 'polypeptide(L)'
;MVFFPIQTIGQKKSANQDIYSGFTVKRYQCECADGGGCGKVTGSEILKIRIKQINMETNNNFLRGSEWRKWDLHVHTPESGMANDFGTDWDTYVKTLFKTAIEQDVSVLGITDYFTVDGYKKLKTEYLNNDSKLKELFGNDELIEKIKSIRIFPNIEFRLKTIIEKNRINYHVIFSDEVSIKDIEENFLHDIDFAYENYPFEPTNKYKLKKNNLIELGAKLKKEQTTFTGGDFEVGCMTAVVDDEQIIEILTTKKEKFRDKYIIAIPVDEDLSSIRWESQDHNVRKGYLQQANVFFCNK
;
A
#
# COMPACT_ATOMS: atom_id res chain seq x y z
N MET A 1 -3.37 -5.16 -16.76
CA MET A 1 -3.06 -3.80 -16.27
C MET A 1 -4.22 -3.42 -15.37
N VAL A 2 -4.25 -3.79 -14.08
CA VAL A 2 -5.48 -3.55 -13.30
C VAL A 2 -5.54 -2.09 -12.88
N PHE A 3 -6.56 -1.36 -13.35
CA PHE A 3 -6.89 -0.02 -12.90
C PHE A 3 -7.94 -0.14 -11.80
N PHE A 4 -7.69 0.49 -10.65
CA PHE A 4 -8.65 0.58 -9.56
C PHE A 4 -9.09 2.03 -9.39
N PRO A 5 -10.38 2.35 -9.54
CA PRO A 5 -10.89 3.64 -9.11
C PRO A 5 -10.92 3.69 -7.57
N ILE A 6 -10.10 4.54 -6.96
CA ILE A 6 -10.12 4.81 -5.52
C ILE A 6 -11.44 5.48 -5.15
N GLN A 7 -12.14 4.91 -4.18
CA GLN A 7 -13.22 5.59 -3.47
C GLN A 7 -12.99 5.31 -1.99
N THR A 8 -12.18 6.15 -1.38
CA THR A 8 -11.75 6.06 0.01
C THR A 8 -12.97 6.08 0.92
N ILE A 9 -13.09 5.08 1.81
CA ILE A 9 -14.04 5.09 2.91
C ILE A 9 -13.63 6.21 3.87
N GLY A 10 -14.25 7.39 3.75
CA GLY A 10 -13.94 8.54 4.62
C GLY A 10 -14.52 9.91 4.23
N GLN A 11 -15.03 10.10 3.00
CA GLN A 11 -15.55 11.41 2.58
C GLN A 11 -17.04 11.40 2.21
N LYS A 12 -17.76 12.45 2.66
CA LYS A 12 -19.20 12.68 2.39
C LYS A 12 -19.48 12.71 0.89
N LYS A 13 -20.52 11.98 0.47
CA LYS A 13 -21.00 11.83 -0.92
C LYS A 13 -21.37 13.16 -1.59
N SER A 14 -21.09 13.25 -2.89
CA SER A 14 -22.04 13.76 -3.91
C SER A 14 -22.02 12.82 -5.13
N ALA A 15 -23.13 12.76 -5.88
CA ALA A 15 -23.52 11.64 -6.74
C ALA A 15 -23.12 11.74 -8.23
N ASN A 16 -23.23 10.58 -8.90
CA ASN A 16 -23.18 10.27 -10.35
C ASN A 16 -21.80 10.17 -11.03
N GLN A 17 -21.39 8.99 -11.53
CA GLN A 17 -21.64 8.52 -12.91
C GLN A 17 -20.97 7.16 -13.22
N ASP A 18 -21.47 6.56 -14.31
CA ASP A 18 -21.38 5.21 -14.92
C ASP A 18 -20.05 4.40 -15.00
N ILE A 19 -20.29 3.10 -15.25
CA ILE A 19 -19.40 1.92 -15.26
C ILE A 19 -18.76 1.69 -16.64
N TYR A 20 -17.44 1.43 -16.70
CA TYR A 20 -16.81 0.64 -17.78
C TYR A 20 -15.64 -0.23 -17.27
N SER A 21 -15.39 -1.33 -17.99
CA SER A 21 -14.86 -2.62 -17.52
C SER A 21 -13.38 -2.91 -17.78
N GLY A 22 -12.72 -3.55 -16.79
CA GLY A 22 -11.98 -4.83 -16.92
C GLY A 22 -10.46 -4.82 -17.17
N PHE A 23 -9.68 -5.59 -16.39
CA PHE A 23 -8.26 -5.91 -16.69
C PHE A 23 -7.64 -7.12 -15.94
N THR A 24 -6.57 -7.72 -16.49
CA THR A 24 -5.47 -8.42 -15.76
C THR A 24 -4.12 -8.30 -16.55
N VAL A 25 -2.95 -8.40 -15.88
CA VAL A 25 -1.58 -8.20 -16.42
C VAL A 25 -0.87 -9.54 -16.72
N LYS A 26 -0.10 -9.63 -17.83
CA LYS A 26 1.12 -10.48 -17.91
C LYS A 26 2.26 -9.72 -18.62
N ARG A 27 3.49 -9.94 -18.13
CA ARG A 27 4.78 -9.40 -18.60
C ARG A 27 5.04 -9.74 -20.07
N TYR A 28 5.50 -8.74 -20.83
CA TYR A 28 6.28 -8.96 -22.05
C TYR A 28 7.61 -8.20 -21.93
N GLN A 29 8.68 -8.90 -22.25
CA GLN A 29 10.03 -8.35 -22.42
C GLN A 29 10.06 -7.73 -23.82
N CYS A 30 10.32 -6.42 -23.92
CA CYS A 30 10.44 -5.76 -25.21
C CYS A 30 11.88 -5.92 -25.70
N GLU A 31 12.08 -6.72 -26.74
CA GLU A 31 13.30 -6.68 -27.55
C GLU A 31 13.17 -5.49 -28.52
N CYS A 32 14.13 -4.57 -28.46
CA CYS A 32 14.25 -3.52 -29.45
C CYS A 32 14.78 -4.15 -30.75
N ALA A 33 13.96 -4.19 -31.80
CA ALA A 33 14.44 -4.41 -33.15
C ALA A 33 14.61 -3.06 -33.85
N ASP A 34 15.77 -2.91 -34.48
CA ASP A 34 16.27 -1.74 -35.17
C ASP A 34 15.33 -1.21 -36.26
N GLY A 35 15.32 0.12 -36.38
CA GLY A 35 15.10 0.85 -37.64
C GLY A 35 13.84 0.53 -38.46
N GLY A 36 12.82 1.38 -38.34
CA GLY A 36 11.91 1.66 -39.47
C GLY A 36 10.44 1.90 -39.11
N GLY A 37 9.96 3.10 -39.44
CA GLY A 37 8.62 3.30 -40.01
C GLY A 37 7.41 3.25 -39.06
N CYS A 38 6.82 4.43 -38.82
CA CYS A 38 5.47 4.62 -38.30
C CYS A 38 4.42 3.86 -39.14
N GLY A 39 3.66 2.96 -38.52
CA GLY A 39 2.51 2.27 -39.11
C GLY A 39 1.32 2.29 -38.15
N LYS A 40 0.23 2.96 -38.56
CA LYS A 40 -1.06 2.96 -37.86
C LYS A 40 -1.63 1.54 -37.82
N VAL A 41 -2.11 1.08 -36.67
CA VAL A 41 -2.92 -0.16 -36.56
C VAL A 41 -4.29 0.20 -35.98
N THR A 42 -5.30 0.07 -36.84
CA THR A 42 -6.74 0.09 -36.53
C THR A 42 -7.22 -1.35 -36.33
N GLY A 43 -7.92 -1.64 -35.23
CA GLY A 43 -8.66 -2.90 -35.04
C GLY A 43 -8.50 -3.50 -33.64
N SER A 44 -9.62 -3.66 -32.93
CA SER A 44 -9.69 -4.33 -31.63
C SER A 44 -9.87 -5.84 -31.82
N GLU A 45 -8.84 -6.64 -31.50
CA GLU A 45 -8.99 -8.10 -31.34
C GLU A 45 -8.83 -8.50 -29.87
N ILE A 46 -9.82 -9.25 -29.39
CA ILE A 46 -9.97 -9.69 -28.00
C ILE A 46 -9.15 -10.96 -27.79
N LEU A 47 -8.04 -10.85 -27.04
CA LEU A 47 -7.22 -12.00 -26.65
C LEU A 47 -7.73 -12.62 -25.33
N LYS A 48 -8.07 -13.92 -25.35
CA LYS A 48 -8.54 -14.69 -24.17
C LYS A 48 -7.37 -15.16 -23.29
N ILE A 49 -7.48 -15.01 -21.97
CA ILE A 49 -6.47 -15.47 -20.99
C ILE A 49 -6.90 -16.78 -20.33
N ARG A 50 -5.97 -17.74 -20.23
CA ARG A 50 -6.10 -19.03 -19.53
C ARG A 50 -5.16 -19.03 -18.31
N ILE A 51 -5.70 -19.26 -17.11
CA ILE A 51 -4.91 -19.46 -15.89
C ILE A 51 -4.40 -20.91 -15.91
N LYS A 52 -3.09 -21.10 -15.68
CA LYS A 52 -2.50 -22.43 -15.52
C LYS A 52 -2.68 -22.83 -14.05
N GLN A 53 -3.53 -23.82 -13.82
CA GLN A 53 -3.73 -24.45 -12.52
C GLN A 53 -2.36 -24.95 -12.02
N ILE A 54 -1.89 -24.38 -10.91
CA ILE A 54 -0.84 -25.01 -10.12
C ILE A 54 -1.58 -26.08 -9.32
N ASN A 55 -1.22 -27.34 -9.51
CA ASN A 55 -1.75 -28.46 -8.74
C ASN A 55 -1.35 -28.28 -7.27
N MET A 56 -2.15 -27.55 -6.51
CA MET A 56 -2.31 -27.78 -5.08
C MET A 56 -3.52 -28.69 -4.93
N GLU A 57 -3.36 -29.76 -4.15
CA GLU A 57 -4.43 -30.70 -3.85
C GLU A 57 -5.68 -29.93 -3.39
N THR A 58 -6.76 -30.16 -4.12
CA THR A 58 -7.95 -29.32 -4.15
C THR A 58 -8.82 -29.54 -2.91
N ASN A 59 -8.81 -28.59 -1.98
CA ASN A 59 -10.03 -28.19 -1.29
C ASN A 59 -10.55 -26.89 -1.93
N ASN A 60 -11.04 -27.03 -3.17
CA ASN A 60 -11.54 -25.91 -3.97
C ASN A 60 -12.99 -25.61 -3.55
N ASN A 61 -13.18 -24.67 -2.62
CA ASN A 61 -14.51 -24.20 -2.19
C ASN A 61 -15.19 -23.25 -3.21
N PHE A 62 -14.60 -23.03 -4.39
CA PHE A 62 -15.14 -22.13 -5.41
C PHE A 62 -15.77 -22.92 -6.57
N LEU A 63 -17.09 -22.79 -6.72
CA LEU A 63 -17.92 -23.52 -7.70
C LEU A 63 -17.82 -22.98 -9.14
N ARG A 64 -17.11 -21.87 -9.36
CA ARG A 64 -16.91 -21.21 -10.67
C ARG A 64 -15.47 -20.73 -10.80
N GLY A 65 -15.05 -20.39 -12.03
CA GLY A 65 -13.70 -19.93 -12.37
C GLY A 65 -13.32 -18.58 -11.72
N SER A 66 -12.98 -17.55 -12.50
CA SER A 66 -12.64 -16.25 -11.92
C SER A 66 -13.88 -15.54 -11.33
N GLU A 67 -13.76 -15.08 -10.09
CA GLU A 67 -14.79 -14.29 -9.39
C GLU A 67 -14.30 -12.85 -9.18
N TRP A 68 -15.23 -11.90 -9.28
CA TRP A 68 -14.96 -10.48 -9.01
C TRP A 68 -15.30 -10.15 -7.56
N ARG A 69 -14.45 -9.35 -6.90
CA ARG A 69 -14.63 -8.88 -5.53
C ARG A 69 -14.23 -7.40 -5.45
N LYS A 70 -14.87 -6.62 -4.59
CA LYS A 70 -14.46 -5.23 -4.31
C LYS A 70 -13.38 -5.23 -3.22
N TRP A 71 -12.29 -4.51 -3.48
CA TRP A 71 -11.12 -4.42 -2.61
C TRP A 71 -10.89 -2.95 -2.31
N ASP A 72 -10.66 -2.60 -1.06
CA ASP A 72 -10.17 -1.28 -0.65
C ASP A 72 -8.82 -1.46 0.03
N LEU A 73 -7.74 -1.16 -0.68
CA LEU A 73 -6.38 -1.44 -0.23
C LEU A 73 -5.68 -0.24 0.44
N HIS A 74 -6.35 0.90 0.55
CA HIS A 74 -5.74 2.15 1.04
C HIS A 74 -6.57 2.76 2.17
N VAL A 75 -6.67 2.03 3.29
CA VAL A 75 -7.42 2.48 4.48
C VAL A 75 -6.47 2.81 5.61
N HIS A 76 -6.37 4.09 5.97
CA HIS A 76 -5.53 4.53 7.10
C HIS A 76 -6.14 4.24 8.46
N THR A 77 -5.26 3.95 9.42
CA THR A 77 -5.66 3.72 10.82
C THR A 77 -5.33 4.92 11.71
N PRO A 78 -5.87 4.96 12.93
CA PRO A 78 -5.42 5.91 13.94
C PRO A 78 -3.90 5.88 14.24
N GLU A 79 -3.20 4.75 14.05
CA GLU A 79 -1.75 4.67 14.25
C GLU A 79 -0.95 5.34 13.11
N SER A 80 -1.58 5.66 11.97
CA SER A 80 -0.90 6.28 10.82
C SER A 80 -0.36 7.69 11.10
N GLY A 81 -0.82 8.36 12.16
CA GLY A 81 -0.34 9.68 12.59
C GLY A 81 -0.81 10.87 11.75
N MET A 82 -0.82 10.78 10.42
CA MET A 82 -1.11 11.90 9.50
C MET A 82 -2.58 11.96 9.01
N ALA A 83 -3.31 10.85 8.98
CA ALA A 83 -4.66 10.75 8.42
C ALA A 83 -5.64 10.20 9.46
N ASN A 84 -5.79 10.91 10.58
CA ASN A 84 -6.50 10.39 11.74
C ASN A 84 -7.71 11.25 12.14
N ASP A 85 -8.80 11.11 11.39
CA ASP A 85 -10.11 11.71 11.73
C ASP A 85 -10.76 11.07 12.97
N PHE A 86 -10.23 9.95 13.45
CA PHE A 86 -10.75 9.20 14.60
C PHE A 86 -9.98 9.46 15.91
N GLY A 87 -8.91 10.27 15.87
CA GLY A 87 -8.05 10.51 17.03
C GLY A 87 -7.59 9.20 17.67
N THR A 88 -7.84 9.02 18.96
CA THR A 88 -7.47 7.77 19.66
C THR A 88 -8.63 6.77 19.78
N ASP A 89 -9.80 7.06 19.19
CA ASP A 89 -11.02 6.24 19.31
C ASP A 89 -11.04 5.07 18.30
N TRP A 90 -10.30 4.02 18.67
CA TRP A 90 -10.23 2.79 17.89
C TRP A 90 -11.57 2.04 17.81
N ASP A 91 -12.43 2.12 18.82
CA ASP A 91 -13.73 1.42 18.80
C ASP A 91 -14.65 2.01 17.74
N THR A 92 -14.70 3.34 17.65
CA THR A 92 -15.45 4.05 16.61
C THR A 92 -14.85 3.80 15.23
N TYR A 93 -13.51 3.81 15.11
CA TYR A 93 -12.83 3.46 13.86
C TYR A 93 -13.21 2.06 13.38
N VAL A 94 -13.08 1.03 14.23
CA VAL A 94 -13.37 -0.37 13.88
C VAL A 94 -14.84 -0.57 13.52
N LYS A 95 -15.76 0.05 14.27
CA LYS A 95 -17.19 0.04 13.94
C LYS A 95 -17.46 0.66 12.56
N THR A 96 -16.85 1.81 12.28
CA THR A 96 -17.05 2.54 11.02
C THR A 96 -16.46 1.77 9.84
N LEU A 97 -15.24 1.26 9.99
CA LEU A 97 -14.53 0.46 9.00
C LEU A 97 -15.38 -0.73 8.53
N PHE A 98 -15.80 -1.57 9.47
CA PHE A 98 -16.48 -2.81 9.12
C PHE A 98 -17.93 -2.62 8.71
N LYS A 99 -18.66 -1.68 9.30
CA LYS A 99 -20.01 -1.34 8.82
C LYS A 99 -19.95 -0.85 7.37
N THR A 100 -19.02 0.06 7.07
CA THR A 100 -18.90 0.60 5.71
C THR A 100 -18.43 -0.47 4.72
N ALA A 101 -17.45 -1.29 5.09
CA ALA A 101 -16.97 -2.38 4.25
C ALA A 101 -18.12 -3.35 3.87
N ILE A 102 -18.97 -3.70 4.84
CA ILE A 102 -20.13 -4.58 4.61
C ILE A 102 -21.20 -3.88 3.76
N GLU A 103 -21.54 -2.63 4.08
CA GLU A 103 -22.51 -1.83 3.30
C GLU A 103 -22.08 -1.64 1.85
N GLN A 104 -20.77 -1.61 1.58
CA GLN A 104 -20.19 -1.42 0.25
C GLN A 104 -19.81 -2.74 -0.45
N ASP A 105 -20.09 -3.89 0.16
CA ASP A 105 -19.73 -5.23 -0.36
C ASP A 105 -18.22 -5.38 -0.63
N VAL A 106 -17.39 -4.83 0.27
CA VAL A 106 -15.94 -4.94 0.23
C VAL A 106 -15.53 -6.29 0.82
N SER A 107 -14.84 -7.09 0.03
CA SER A 107 -14.35 -8.42 0.45
C SER A 107 -12.92 -8.40 0.98
N VAL A 108 -12.15 -7.34 0.67
CA VAL A 108 -10.73 -7.23 1.04
C VAL A 108 -10.40 -5.81 1.47
N LEU A 109 -9.69 -5.70 2.59
CA LEU A 109 -9.16 -4.44 3.14
C LEU A 109 -7.63 -4.44 3.20
N GLY A 110 -7.00 -3.34 2.81
CA GLY A 110 -5.59 -3.06 3.02
C GLY A 110 -5.44 -1.98 4.10
N ILE A 111 -4.89 -2.39 5.25
CA ILE A 111 -4.71 -1.53 6.41
C ILE A 111 -3.39 -0.78 6.24
N THR A 112 -3.48 0.51 5.96
CA THR A 112 -2.37 1.33 5.47
C THR A 112 -1.82 2.21 6.57
N ASP A 113 -0.59 1.97 6.99
CA ASP A 113 0.11 2.85 7.93
C ASP A 113 1.39 3.41 7.33
N TYR A 114 1.74 4.63 7.72
CA TYR A 114 3.00 5.25 7.32
C TYR A 114 4.15 4.62 8.08
N PHE A 115 5.09 4.02 7.34
CA PHE A 115 6.36 3.47 7.83
C PHE A 115 6.27 2.42 8.95
N THR A 116 5.07 1.94 9.30
CA THR A 116 4.82 1.03 10.41
C THR A 116 3.76 0.00 10.02
N VAL A 117 3.56 -1.01 10.87
CA VAL A 117 2.48 -2.01 10.74
C VAL A 117 1.58 -2.02 11.99
N ASP A 118 1.66 -0.95 12.78
CA ASP A 118 1.09 -0.87 14.13
C ASP A 118 -0.44 -0.94 14.13
N GLY A 119 -1.09 -0.26 13.18
CA GLY A 119 -2.54 -0.27 13.05
C GLY A 119 -3.07 -1.62 12.60
N TYR A 120 -2.40 -2.28 11.64
CA TYR A 120 -2.72 -3.67 11.29
C TYR A 120 -2.52 -4.62 12.47
N LYS A 121 -1.40 -4.49 13.19
CA LYS A 121 -1.10 -5.28 14.39
C LYS A 121 -2.20 -5.12 15.42
N LYS A 122 -2.55 -3.89 15.77
CA LYS A 122 -3.61 -3.56 16.73
C LYS A 122 -4.97 -4.09 16.31
N LEU A 123 -5.38 -3.84 15.06
CA LEU A 123 -6.65 -4.36 14.52
C LEU A 123 -6.70 -5.89 14.63
N LYS A 124 -5.61 -6.58 14.27
CA LYS A 124 -5.55 -8.04 14.31
C LYS A 124 -5.58 -8.57 15.74
N THR A 125 -4.75 -8.05 16.64
CA THR A 125 -4.58 -8.62 17.98
C THR A 125 -5.64 -8.20 18.97
N GLU A 126 -6.07 -6.94 18.95
CA GLU A 126 -6.99 -6.40 19.96
C GLU A 126 -8.47 -6.55 19.56
N TYR A 127 -8.77 -6.66 18.26
CA TYR A 127 -10.14 -6.74 17.75
C TYR A 127 -10.42 -8.10 17.09
N LEU A 128 -9.76 -8.41 15.97
CA LEU A 128 -10.14 -9.57 15.15
C LEU A 128 -9.88 -10.91 15.82
N ASN A 129 -8.80 -11.01 16.60
CA ASN A 129 -8.48 -12.19 17.41
C ASN A 129 -9.19 -12.19 18.78
N ASN A 130 -10.05 -11.19 19.06
CA ASN A 130 -10.73 -11.03 20.33
C ASN A 130 -12.25 -11.07 20.13
N ASP A 131 -12.81 -12.28 20.16
CA ASP A 131 -14.25 -12.51 19.97
C ASP A 131 -15.12 -11.72 20.97
N SER A 132 -14.65 -11.56 22.22
CA SER A 132 -15.35 -10.77 23.23
C SER A 132 -15.43 -9.30 22.84
N LYS A 133 -14.34 -8.73 22.30
CA LYS A 133 -14.33 -7.35 21.83
C LYS A 133 -15.22 -7.16 20.60
N LEU A 134 -15.23 -8.09 19.65
CA LEU A 134 -16.16 -8.04 18.52
C LEU A 134 -17.62 -8.12 18.98
N LYS A 135 -17.93 -8.99 19.94
CA LYS A 135 -19.27 -9.10 20.53
C LYS A 135 -19.68 -7.82 21.25
N GLU A 136 -18.79 -7.19 22.01
CA GLU A 136 -19.01 -5.90 22.65
C GLU A 136 -19.35 -4.80 21.64
N LEU A 137 -18.62 -4.74 20.51
CA LEU A 137 -18.79 -3.68 19.52
C LEU A 137 -20.00 -3.86 18.59
N PHE A 138 -20.32 -5.11 18.24
CA PHE A 138 -21.28 -5.42 17.17
C PHE A 138 -22.53 -6.17 17.63
N GLY A 139 -22.46 -6.92 18.75
CA GLY A 139 -23.60 -7.58 19.39
C GLY A 139 -24.38 -8.62 18.56
N ASN A 140 -23.95 -8.89 17.33
CA ASN A 140 -24.66 -9.73 16.37
C ASN A 140 -23.68 -10.73 15.74
N ASP A 141 -23.89 -12.03 15.99
CA ASP A 141 -23.02 -13.10 15.50
C ASP A 141 -22.99 -13.16 13.96
N GLU A 142 -24.10 -12.90 13.25
CA GLU A 142 -24.13 -12.85 11.78
C GLU A 142 -23.25 -11.72 11.24
N LEU A 143 -23.26 -10.56 11.91
CA LEU A 143 -22.42 -9.42 11.55
C LEU A 143 -20.94 -9.74 11.79
N ILE A 144 -20.62 -10.41 12.90
CA ILE A 144 -19.25 -10.82 13.24
C ILE A 144 -18.72 -11.84 12.21
N GLU A 145 -19.53 -12.79 11.76
CA GLU A 145 -19.14 -13.73 10.71
C GLU A 145 -18.87 -13.01 9.38
N LYS A 146 -19.68 -12.00 9.02
CA LYS A 146 -19.40 -11.14 7.85
C LYS A 146 -18.07 -10.40 8.01
N ILE A 147 -17.78 -9.84 9.19
CA ILE A 147 -16.51 -9.18 9.49
C ILE A 147 -15.34 -10.14 9.29
N LYS A 148 -15.43 -11.35 9.86
CA LYS A 148 -14.39 -12.38 9.75
C LYS A 148 -14.20 -12.89 8.32
N SER A 149 -15.22 -12.78 7.47
CA SER A 149 -15.13 -13.13 6.05
C SER A 149 -14.34 -12.12 5.20
N ILE A 150 -14.15 -10.88 5.69
CA ILE A 150 -13.38 -9.85 4.99
C ILE A 150 -11.89 -10.18 5.16
N ARG A 151 -11.17 -10.34 4.05
CA ARG A 151 -9.72 -10.57 4.09
C ARG A 151 -8.99 -9.26 4.36
N ILE A 152 -7.96 -9.29 5.20
CA ILE A 152 -7.26 -8.07 5.63
C ILE A 152 -5.76 -8.23 5.44
N PHE A 153 -5.17 -7.31 4.68
CA PHE A 153 -3.74 -7.27 4.39
C PHE A 153 -3.08 -6.07 5.06
N PRO A 154 -1.87 -6.22 5.64
CA PRO A 154 -1.05 -5.08 6.02
C PRO A 154 -0.53 -4.36 4.76
N ASN A 155 -0.77 -3.05 4.68
CA ASN A 155 -0.22 -2.16 3.67
C ASN A 155 0.69 -1.15 4.39
N ILE A 156 1.94 -1.04 3.96
CA ILE A 156 2.87 -0.05 4.52
C ILE A 156 3.15 0.98 3.45
N GLU A 157 2.82 2.23 3.76
CA GLU A 157 3.06 3.37 2.90
C GLU A 157 4.40 4.03 3.25
N PHE A 158 5.23 4.18 2.23
CA PHE A 158 6.54 4.80 2.30
C PHE A 158 6.58 6.06 1.44
N ARG A 159 7.39 7.01 1.87
CA ARG A 159 7.80 8.14 1.03
C ARG A 159 9.23 7.93 0.53
N LEU A 160 9.41 7.93 -0.79
CA LEU A 160 10.72 7.68 -1.38
C LEU A 160 11.63 8.92 -1.34
N LYS A 161 12.94 8.68 -1.36
CA LYS A 161 13.96 9.73 -1.48
C LYS A 161 13.90 10.45 -2.84
N THR A 162 13.34 9.80 -3.86
CA THR A 162 13.15 10.37 -5.20
C THR A 162 12.13 11.50 -5.16
N ILE A 163 12.52 12.65 -5.73
CA ILE A 163 11.68 13.84 -5.83
C ILE A 163 11.24 13.99 -7.28
N ILE A 164 9.94 14.20 -7.48
CA ILE A 164 9.38 14.59 -8.76
C ILE A 164 8.76 15.96 -8.57
N GLU A 165 9.27 16.95 -9.31
CA GLU A 165 8.95 18.37 -9.14
C GLU A 165 9.15 18.84 -7.69
N LYS A 166 8.07 18.89 -6.89
CA LYS A 166 8.06 19.31 -5.49
C LYS A 166 7.62 18.21 -4.53
N ASN A 167 7.24 17.05 -5.06
CA ASN A 167 6.65 15.96 -4.30
C ASN A 167 7.58 14.76 -4.26
N ARG A 168 7.23 13.80 -3.41
CA ARG A 168 7.94 12.54 -3.24
C ARG A 168 6.96 11.41 -3.47
N ILE A 169 7.43 10.42 -4.21
CA ILE A 169 6.62 9.27 -4.61
C ILE A 169 6.17 8.49 -3.37
N ASN A 170 4.86 8.31 -3.25
CA ASN A 170 4.28 7.35 -2.32
C ASN A 170 4.47 5.93 -2.88
N TYR A 171 4.91 5.02 -2.02
CA TYR A 171 5.27 3.65 -2.41
C TYR A 171 4.71 2.68 -1.38
N HIS A 172 3.92 1.71 -1.83
CA HIS A 172 3.23 0.78 -0.95
C HIS A 172 3.80 -0.62 -1.07
N VAL A 173 4.07 -1.23 0.08
CA VAL A 173 4.31 -2.67 0.17
C VAL A 173 3.16 -3.31 0.93
N ILE A 174 2.38 -4.13 0.22
CA ILE A 174 1.23 -4.83 0.78
C ILE A 174 1.65 -6.29 0.97
N PHE A 175 1.74 -6.75 2.21
CA PHE A 175 2.09 -8.15 2.49
C PHE A 175 0.86 -9.05 2.47
N SER A 176 1.07 -10.31 2.12
CA SER A 176 0.16 -11.39 2.46
C SER A 176 0.00 -11.46 3.97
N ASP A 177 -1.20 -11.71 4.45
CA ASP A 177 -1.50 -11.89 5.87
C ASP A 177 -0.99 -13.23 6.44
N GLU A 178 -0.35 -14.04 5.59
CA GLU A 178 0.51 -15.18 5.97
C GLU A 178 1.89 -14.75 6.47
N VAL A 179 2.33 -13.52 6.18
CA VAL A 179 3.58 -12.98 6.75
C VAL A 179 3.29 -12.56 8.18
N SER A 180 4.10 -13.04 9.12
CA SER A 180 3.91 -12.70 10.53
C SER A 180 4.22 -11.21 10.77
N ILE A 181 3.48 -10.58 11.68
CA ILE A 181 3.76 -9.18 12.09
C ILE A 181 5.21 -9.04 12.55
N LYS A 182 5.71 -10.04 13.29
CA LYS A 182 7.10 -10.11 13.73
C LYS A 182 8.08 -10.08 12.55
N ASP A 183 7.81 -10.81 11.46
CA ASP A 183 8.68 -10.80 10.29
C ASP A 183 8.62 -9.47 9.53
N ILE A 184 7.45 -8.84 9.45
CA ILE A 184 7.32 -7.50 8.87
C ILE A 184 8.14 -6.48 9.68
N GLU A 185 8.05 -6.53 11.01
CA GLU A 185 8.80 -5.63 11.90
C GLU A 185 10.31 -5.93 11.86
N GLU A 186 10.71 -7.12 12.29
CA GLU A 186 12.11 -7.46 12.56
C GLU A 186 12.92 -7.75 11.30
N ASN A 187 12.27 -8.24 10.23
CA ASN A 187 12.98 -8.70 9.03
C ASN A 187 12.72 -7.84 7.80
N PHE A 188 11.83 -6.85 7.86
CA PHE A 188 11.62 -5.91 6.79
C PHE A 188 11.82 -4.47 7.26
N LEU A 189 10.93 -3.92 8.09
CA LEU A 189 10.97 -2.53 8.52
C LEU A 189 12.27 -2.16 9.22
N HIS A 190 12.70 -2.96 10.21
CA HIS A 190 13.87 -2.63 11.02
C HIS A 190 15.21 -2.72 10.27
N ASP A 191 15.21 -3.25 9.04
CA ASP A 191 16.38 -3.27 8.17
C ASP A 191 16.43 -2.09 7.20
N ILE A 192 15.28 -1.46 6.93
CA ILE A 192 15.21 -0.24 6.12
C ILE A 192 15.86 0.90 6.90
N ASP A 193 16.67 1.69 6.20
CA ASP A 193 17.28 2.91 6.70
C ASP A 193 16.53 4.13 6.16
N PHE A 194 16.45 5.18 6.97
CA PHE A 194 16.05 6.50 6.53
C PHE A 194 17.13 7.53 6.85
N ALA A 195 17.21 8.59 6.05
CA ALA A 195 18.16 9.68 6.26
C ALA A 195 17.76 10.49 7.50
N TYR A 196 18.66 10.58 8.49
CA TYR A 196 18.44 11.32 9.72
C TYR A 196 19.11 12.70 9.69
N GLU A 197 20.40 12.73 9.29
CA GLU A 197 21.17 13.97 9.22
C GLU A 197 22.33 13.86 8.23
N ASN A 198 22.83 14.99 7.72
CA ASN A 198 24.01 15.04 6.87
C ASN A 198 25.05 15.97 7.50
N TYR A 199 26.31 15.56 7.45
CA TYR A 199 27.45 16.39 7.82
C TYR A 199 28.39 16.56 6.62
N PRO A 200 29.07 17.71 6.48
CA PRO A 200 30.03 17.91 5.41
C PRO A 200 31.11 16.81 5.41
N PHE A 201 31.38 16.25 4.23
CA PHE A 201 32.41 15.22 4.01
C PHE A 201 32.18 13.86 4.69
N GLU A 202 31.00 13.63 5.27
CA GLU A 202 30.63 12.34 5.87
C GLU A 202 29.49 11.67 5.07
N PRO A 203 29.37 10.33 5.12
CA PRO A 203 28.16 9.66 4.67
C PRO A 203 26.93 10.18 5.42
N THR A 204 25.77 10.17 4.77
CA THR A 204 24.50 10.46 5.43
C THR A 204 24.36 9.62 6.69
N ASN A 205 24.11 10.28 7.82
CA ASN A 205 23.75 9.61 9.06
C ASN A 205 22.35 9.02 8.89
N LYS A 206 22.24 7.69 9.05
CA LYS A 206 21.03 6.92 8.78
C LYS A 206 20.59 6.17 10.01
N TYR A 207 19.28 6.15 10.25
CA TYR A 207 18.67 5.43 11.36
C TYR A 207 17.78 4.32 10.81
N LYS A 208 17.63 3.23 11.57
CA LYS A 208 16.69 2.16 11.22
C LYS A 208 15.25 2.64 11.29
N LEU A 209 14.40 2.16 10.38
CA LEU A 209 12.99 2.52 10.33
C LEU A 209 12.22 1.85 11.49
N LYS A 210 12.25 2.55 12.63
CA LYS A 210 11.57 2.18 13.87
C LYS A 210 10.72 3.37 14.31
N LYS A 211 9.55 3.11 14.90
CA LYS A 211 8.65 4.17 15.41
C LYS A 211 9.37 5.16 16.33
N ASN A 212 10.19 4.66 17.25
CA ASN A 212 10.97 5.53 18.16
C ASN A 212 11.97 6.43 17.41
N ASN A 213 12.63 5.91 16.37
CA ASN A 213 13.57 6.71 15.57
C ASN A 213 12.84 7.80 14.76
N LEU A 214 11.62 7.52 14.29
CA LEU A 214 10.77 8.52 13.63
C LEU A 214 10.29 9.60 14.61
N ILE A 215 9.92 9.21 15.84
CA ILE A 215 9.60 10.15 16.93
C ILE A 215 10.80 11.05 17.24
N GLU A 216 12.00 10.47 17.37
CA GLU A 216 13.23 11.22 17.60
C GLU A 216 13.52 12.21 16.47
N LEU A 217 13.34 11.79 15.21
CA LEU A 217 13.47 12.67 14.05
C LEU A 217 12.50 13.86 14.13
N GLY A 218 11.21 13.60 14.37
CA GLY A 218 10.23 14.69 14.44
C GLY A 218 10.46 15.63 15.62
N ALA A 219 10.86 15.11 16.78
CA ALA A 219 11.23 15.92 17.94
C ALA A 219 12.46 16.81 17.67
N LYS A 220 13.46 16.29 16.94
CA LYS A 220 14.62 17.07 16.47
C LYS A 220 14.17 18.19 15.53
N LEU A 221 13.40 17.86 14.50
CA LEU A 221 12.97 18.81 13.48
C LEU A 221 12.11 19.94 14.06
N LYS A 222 11.25 19.65 15.04
CA LYS A 222 10.47 20.69 15.74
C LYS A 222 11.32 21.64 16.57
N LYS A 223 12.47 21.19 17.09
CA LYS A 223 13.44 22.07 17.78
C LYS A 223 14.19 22.94 16.79
N GLU A 224 14.52 22.41 15.61
CA GLU A 224 15.25 23.12 14.56
C GLU A 224 14.37 24.12 13.81
N GLN A 225 13.11 23.76 13.55
CA GLN A 225 12.12 24.55 12.84
C GLN A 225 10.79 24.55 13.58
N THR A 226 10.52 25.63 14.28
CA THR A 226 9.35 25.81 15.14
C THR A 226 8.02 25.89 14.38
N THR A 227 8.07 25.98 13.04
CA THR A 227 6.89 25.97 12.16
C THR A 227 6.31 24.57 11.96
N PHE A 228 7.04 23.49 12.30
CA PHE A 228 6.46 22.15 12.30
C PHE A 228 5.43 22.02 13.41
N THR A 229 4.19 21.75 13.01
CA THR A 229 3.05 21.47 13.90
C THR A 229 2.75 19.97 13.92
N GLY A 230 2.06 19.50 14.97
CA GLY A 230 1.66 18.09 15.09
C GLY A 230 2.50 17.28 16.07
N GLY A 231 2.20 15.97 16.13
CA GLY A 231 2.91 15.02 16.98
C GLY A 231 4.33 14.75 16.51
N ASP A 232 5.23 14.35 17.41
CA ASP A 232 6.62 14.05 17.04
C ASP A 232 6.70 12.89 16.03
N PHE A 233 5.86 11.86 16.19
CA PHE A 233 5.75 10.78 15.22
C PHE A 233 5.25 11.26 13.86
N GLU A 234 4.24 12.12 13.84
CA GLU A 234 3.63 12.68 12.62
C GLU A 234 4.67 13.48 11.82
N VAL A 235 5.39 14.40 12.47
CA VAL A 235 6.46 15.18 11.83
C VAL A 235 7.60 14.28 11.34
N GLY A 236 7.93 13.23 12.11
CA GLY A 236 8.88 12.20 11.68
C GLY A 236 8.45 11.53 10.38
N CYS A 237 7.21 11.03 10.30
CA CYS A 237 6.66 10.41 9.10
C CYS A 237 6.51 11.37 7.92
N MET A 238 6.20 12.66 8.16
CA MET A 238 6.10 13.65 7.09
C MET A 238 7.43 13.86 6.36
N THR A 239 8.54 13.70 7.07
CA THR A 239 9.88 14.13 6.62
C THR A 239 10.83 12.98 6.32
N ALA A 240 10.62 11.82 6.94
CA ALA A 240 11.39 10.61 6.68
C ALA A 240 11.24 10.18 5.22
N VAL A 241 12.35 9.73 4.65
CA VAL A 241 12.41 9.18 3.29
C VAL A 241 13.29 7.95 3.24
N VAL A 242 12.86 6.99 2.43
CA VAL A 242 13.53 5.70 2.27
C VAL A 242 13.96 5.46 0.82
N ASP A 243 14.82 4.47 0.65
CA ASP A 243 15.36 4.05 -0.64
C ASP A 243 14.58 2.86 -1.20
N ASP A 244 13.98 2.99 -2.39
CA ASP A 244 13.24 1.89 -3.00
C ASP A 244 14.15 0.69 -3.35
N GLU A 245 15.41 0.94 -3.70
CA GLU A 245 16.36 -0.14 -3.97
C GLU A 245 16.59 -1.00 -2.72
N GLN A 246 16.69 -0.39 -1.54
CA GLN A 246 16.83 -1.11 -0.27
C GLN A 246 15.59 -1.91 0.07
N ILE A 247 14.39 -1.36 -0.16
CA ILE A 247 13.12 -2.09 0.03
C ILE A 247 13.12 -3.37 -0.83
N ILE A 248 13.44 -3.24 -2.12
CA ILE A 248 13.50 -4.37 -3.04
C ILE A 248 14.59 -5.36 -2.63
N GLU A 249 15.78 -4.88 -2.25
CA GLU A 249 16.88 -5.74 -1.80
C GLU A 249 16.48 -6.61 -0.60
N ILE A 250 15.85 -6.03 0.43
CA ILE A 250 15.41 -6.76 1.62
C ILE A 250 14.37 -7.82 1.25
N LEU A 251 13.33 -7.41 0.49
CA LEU A 251 12.24 -8.30 0.06
C LEU A 251 12.74 -9.46 -0.81
N THR A 252 13.75 -9.21 -1.64
CA THR A 252 14.28 -10.22 -2.58
C THR A 252 15.42 -11.04 -2.00
N THR A 253 16.13 -10.57 -0.98
CA THR A 253 17.21 -11.34 -0.33
C THR A 253 16.63 -12.32 0.69
N LYS A 254 15.63 -11.91 1.47
CA LYS A 254 14.98 -12.73 2.50
C LYS A 254 13.81 -13.55 1.93
N LYS A 255 14.13 -14.34 0.89
CA LYS A 255 13.14 -15.08 0.08
C LYS A 255 12.35 -16.10 0.90
N GLU A 256 12.95 -16.67 1.93
CA GLU A 256 12.31 -17.61 2.85
C GLU A 256 11.15 -16.98 3.64
N LYS A 257 11.17 -15.65 3.82
CA LYS A 257 10.10 -14.90 4.49
C LYS A 257 9.10 -14.29 3.51
N PHE A 258 9.59 -13.67 2.44
CA PHE A 258 8.77 -12.74 1.64
C PHE A 258 8.47 -13.19 0.20
N ARG A 259 9.13 -14.24 -0.32
CA ARG A 259 8.88 -14.66 -1.71
C ARG A 259 7.39 -14.96 -1.92
N ASP A 260 6.82 -14.38 -2.98
CA ASP A 260 5.41 -14.52 -3.39
C ASP A 260 4.39 -14.09 -2.31
N LYS A 261 4.83 -13.32 -1.31
CA LYS A 261 4.03 -12.90 -0.15
C LYS A 261 3.93 -11.38 0.01
N TYR A 262 4.21 -10.63 -1.05
CA TYR A 262 3.96 -9.19 -1.09
C TYR A 262 3.62 -8.76 -2.50
N ILE A 263 2.98 -7.61 -2.60
CA ILE A 263 2.83 -6.85 -3.82
C ILE A 263 3.27 -5.40 -3.58
N ILE A 264 3.80 -4.79 -4.62
CA ILE A 264 4.13 -3.37 -4.65
C ILE A 264 2.99 -2.63 -5.34
N ALA A 265 2.46 -1.60 -4.69
CA ALA A 265 1.52 -0.67 -5.28
C ALA A 265 2.10 0.74 -5.33
N ILE A 266 1.87 1.44 -6.44
CA ILE A 266 2.35 2.82 -6.64
C ILE A 266 1.18 3.66 -7.18
N PRO A 267 0.92 4.85 -6.61
CA PRO A 267 0.01 5.85 -7.19
C PRO A 267 0.63 6.44 -8.46
N VAL A 268 0.15 6.01 -9.62
CA VAL A 268 0.80 6.36 -10.91
C VAL A 268 0.30 7.65 -11.52
N ASP A 269 -0.86 8.12 -11.07
CA ASP A 269 -1.51 9.35 -11.51
C ASP A 269 -1.21 10.56 -10.62
N GLU A 270 -0.59 10.34 -9.46
CA GLU A 270 0.00 11.38 -8.63
C GLU A 270 1.31 11.89 -9.27
N ASP A 271 2.45 11.72 -8.60
CA ASP A 271 3.70 12.35 -8.99
C ASP A 271 4.24 11.84 -10.33
N LEU A 272 4.11 10.53 -10.60
CA LEU A 272 4.65 9.91 -11.82
C LEU A 272 3.99 10.42 -13.10
N SER A 273 2.77 10.95 -13.03
CA SER A 273 2.04 11.45 -14.19
C SER A 273 2.63 12.76 -14.72
N SER A 274 3.27 13.54 -13.85
CA SER A 274 3.92 14.82 -14.19
C SER A 274 5.18 14.63 -15.06
N ILE A 275 5.83 13.46 -14.99
CA ILE A 275 7.01 13.16 -15.82
C ILE A 275 6.58 12.92 -17.26
N ARG A 276 6.98 13.80 -18.18
CA ARG A 276 6.82 13.57 -19.63
C ARG A 276 7.65 12.36 -20.08
N TRP A 277 7.09 11.52 -20.96
CA TRP A 277 7.77 10.32 -21.45
C TRP A 277 9.03 10.62 -22.26
N GLU A 278 9.05 11.78 -22.90
CA GLU A 278 10.13 12.31 -23.73
C GLU A 278 11.07 13.25 -22.95
N SER A 279 11.10 13.16 -21.62
CA SER A 279 12.06 13.89 -20.77
C SER A 279 13.28 13.04 -20.40
N GLN A 280 14.28 13.68 -19.81
CA GLN A 280 15.44 13.01 -19.20
C GLN A 280 15.04 12.04 -18.07
N ASP A 281 13.84 12.21 -17.48
CA ASP A 281 13.31 11.39 -16.39
C ASP A 281 12.50 10.18 -16.89
N HIS A 282 12.52 9.89 -18.20
CA HIS A 282 11.85 8.72 -18.81
C HIS A 282 12.10 7.43 -18.01
N ASN A 283 13.35 7.17 -17.67
CA ASN A 283 13.74 5.94 -16.98
C ASN A 283 13.24 5.90 -15.53
N VAL A 284 13.05 7.05 -14.87
CA VAL A 284 12.43 7.13 -13.54
C VAL A 284 10.98 6.70 -13.63
N ARG A 285 10.20 7.32 -14.54
CA ARG A 285 8.79 6.96 -14.75
C ARG A 285 8.62 5.51 -15.15
N LYS A 286 9.39 5.06 -16.15
CA LYS A 286 9.36 3.67 -16.63
C LYS A 286 9.75 2.68 -15.53
N GLY A 287 10.78 2.98 -14.75
CA GLY A 287 11.29 2.12 -13.69
C GLY A 287 10.23 1.81 -12.64
N TYR A 288 9.61 2.85 -12.05
CA TYR A 288 8.56 2.65 -11.06
C TYR A 288 7.33 1.92 -11.62
N LEU A 289 6.92 2.23 -12.85
CA LEU A 289 5.84 1.50 -13.52
C LEU A 289 6.16 0.02 -13.74
N GLN A 290 7.43 -0.33 -13.96
CA GLN A 290 7.88 -1.72 -14.12
C GLN A 290 8.03 -2.48 -12.79
N GLN A 291 8.33 -1.76 -11.70
CA GLN A 291 8.43 -2.34 -10.37
C GLN A 291 7.06 -2.71 -9.78
N ALA A 292 6.02 -1.90 -10.02
CA ALA A 292 4.72 -2.10 -9.40
C ALA A 292 3.98 -3.35 -9.89
N ASN A 293 3.32 -4.05 -8.97
CA ASN A 293 2.38 -5.12 -9.28
C ASN A 293 0.96 -4.58 -9.48
N VAL A 294 0.62 -3.51 -8.77
CA VAL A 294 -0.68 -2.83 -8.78
C VAL A 294 -0.46 -1.33 -8.92
N PHE A 295 -1.37 -0.65 -9.61
CA PHE A 295 -1.39 0.80 -9.66
C PHE A 295 -2.56 1.31 -8.82
N PHE A 296 -2.27 2.28 -7.95
CA PHE A 296 -3.29 3.11 -7.34
C PHE A 296 -3.64 4.23 -8.32
N CYS A 297 -4.93 4.47 -8.49
CA CYS A 297 -5.43 5.54 -9.34
C CYS A 297 -6.46 6.35 -8.56
N ASN A 298 -6.14 7.61 -8.32
CA ASN A 298 -7.08 8.59 -7.82
C ASN A 298 -8.12 8.91 -8.91
N LYS A 299 -9.36 9.12 -8.49
CA LYS A 299 -10.45 9.54 -9.39
C LYS A 299 -10.34 11.02 -9.74
#